data_AF-A0A1C6DSB0-F1
#
_entry.id   AF-A0A1C6DSB0-F1
#
_cell.length_a   1.000
_cell.length_b   1.000
_cell.length_c   1.000
_cell.angle_alpha   90.00
_cell.angle_beta   90.00
_cell.angle_gamma   90.00
#
_symmetry.space_group_name_H-M   'P 1'
#
loop_
_entity.id
_entity.type
_entity.pdbx_description
1 polymer ?
#
loop_
_entity_poly.entity_id
_entity_poly.type
_entity_poly.pdbx_seq_one_letter_code
_entity_poly.pdbx_strand_id
1 'polypeptide(L)'
;MKQFRAFIFSIILFSMFMMPANASIYAPNIPKADIFKEGIYHFDQSTGKKINLKLATPDNPMTIIVIEDDTGRLKYYIRLDELSTSVNIFVDNPLNKHTVIILGTGEIAFTFEN
;
A
#
# COMPACT_ATOMS: atom_id res chain seq x y z
N MET A 1 8.18 -47.68 -33.69
CA MET A 1 7.54 -47.57 -32.34
C MET A 1 8.32 -46.72 -31.33
N LYS A 2 9.64 -46.90 -31.12
CA LYS A 2 10.41 -46.10 -30.14
C LYS A 2 10.40 -44.59 -30.41
N GLN A 3 10.57 -44.18 -31.67
CA GLN A 3 10.59 -42.75 -32.02
C GLN A 3 9.23 -42.05 -31.86
N PHE A 4 8.14 -42.76 -32.11
CA PHE A 4 6.78 -42.26 -31.88
C PHE A 4 6.50 -42.02 -30.38
N ARG A 5 6.97 -42.92 -29.51
CA ARG A 5 6.88 -42.74 -28.06
C ARG A 5 7.71 -41.55 -27.56
N ALA A 6 8.91 -41.35 -28.11
CA ALA A 6 9.75 -40.21 -27.78
C ALA A 6 9.12 -38.87 -28.21
N PHE A 7 8.47 -38.85 -29.38
CA PHE A 7 7.75 -37.67 -29.88
C PHE A 7 6.58 -37.28 -28.97
N ILE A 8 5.76 -38.26 -28.54
CA ILE A 8 4.65 -38.01 -27.61
C ILE A 8 5.17 -37.48 -26.26
N PHE A 9 6.25 -38.05 -25.73
CA PHE A 9 6.85 -37.58 -24.48
C PHE A 9 7.35 -36.13 -24.58
N SER A 10 7.92 -35.74 -25.73
CA SER A 10 8.38 -34.37 -25.98
C SER A 10 7.24 -33.35 -25.96
N ILE A 11 6.10 -33.68 -26.57
CA ILE A 11 4.91 -32.81 -26.59
C ILE A 11 4.37 -32.57 -25.18
N ILE A 12 4.29 -33.63 -24.36
CA ILE A 12 3.82 -33.53 -22.98
C ILE A 12 4.75 -32.63 -22.16
N LEU A 13 6.06 -32.81 -22.29
CA LEU A 13 7.04 -31.99 -21.56
C LEU A 13 6.95 -30.51 -21.96
N PHE A 14 6.78 -30.23 -23.26
CA PHE A 14 6.67 -28.88 -23.77
C PHE A 14 5.38 -28.18 -23.34
N SER A 15 4.27 -28.93 -23.19
CA SER A 15 2.99 -28.38 -22.76
C SER A 15 2.99 -27.82 -21.34
N MET A 16 3.86 -28.33 -20.45
CA MET A 16 3.98 -27.84 -19.07
C MET A 16 4.60 -26.44 -18.98
N PHE A 17 5.40 -26.03 -19.96
CA PHE A 17 6.02 -24.69 -20.00
C PHE A 17 5.09 -23.61 -20.57
N MET A 18 3.99 -24.00 -21.20
CA MET A 18 3.05 -23.07 -21.86
C MET A 18 1.84 -22.71 -21.01
N MET A 19 1.79 -23.14 -19.74
CA MET A 19 0.74 -22.72 -18.83
C MET A 19 0.97 -21.27 -18.40
N PRO A 20 0.05 -20.33 -18.70
CA PRO A 20 0.14 -18.99 -18.13
C PRO A 20 0.00 -19.09 -16.61
N ALA A 21 0.97 -18.53 -15.90
CA ALA A 21 0.92 -18.42 -14.44
C ALA A 21 -0.17 -17.41 -14.05
N ASN A 22 -1.43 -17.86 -14.01
CA ASN A 22 -2.54 -17.09 -13.47
C ASN A 22 -2.49 -17.14 -11.95
N ALA A 23 -1.53 -16.43 -11.35
CA ALA A 23 -1.52 -16.16 -9.93
C ALA A 23 -2.65 -15.16 -9.63
N SER A 24 -3.79 -15.65 -9.17
CA SER A 24 -4.75 -14.77 -8.51
C SER A 24 -4.17 -14.44 -7.13
N ILE A 25 -3.98 -13.15 -6.86
CA ILE A 25 -3.57 -12.71 -5.52
C ILE A 25 -4.77 -12.96 -4.63
N TYR A 26 -4.74 -14.07 -3.89
CA TYR A 26 -5.65 -14.28 -2.78
C TYR A 26 -5.25 -13.26 -1.70
N ALA A 27 -5.92 -12.12 -1.68
CA ALA A 27 -5.79 -11.10 -0.64
C ALA A 27 -6.87 -11.37 0.42
N PRO A 28 -6.61 -12.21 1.44
CA PRO A 28 -7.60 -12.41 2.50
C PRO A 28 -7.82 -11.06 3.19
N ASN A 29 -9.09 -10.62 3.21
CA ASN A 29 -9.65 -9.49 3.97
C ASN A 29 -8.59 -8.54 4.54
N ILE A 30 -8.10 -7.62 3.71
CA ILE A 30 -7.25 -6.53 4.17
C ILE A 30 -8.01 -5.81 5.29
N PRO A 31 -7.44 -5.68 6.50
CA PRO A 31 -8.09 -4.98 7.60
C PRO A 31 -8.52 -3.60 7.15
N LYS A 32 -9.82 -3.33 7.21
CA LYS A 32 -10.42 -2.07 6.80
C LYS A 32 -10.95 -1.36 8.03
N ALA A 33 -10.56 -0.11 8.20
CA ALA A 33 -11.11 0.74 9.23
C ALA A 33 -12.39 1.39 8.71
N ASP A 34 -13.53 1.06 9.30
CA ASP A 34 -14.82 1.68 8.92
C ASP A 34 -15.08 2.99 9.67
N ILE A 35 -14.48 3.17 10.85
CA ILE A 35 -14.80 4.27 11.79
C ILE A 35 -13.71 5.35 11.80
N PHE A 36 -12.44 4.96 11.71
CA PHE A 36 -11.29 5.87 11.87
C PHE A 36 -10.72 6.30 10.51
N LYS A 37 -11.56 6.92 9.67
CA LYS A 37 -11.17 7.36 8.31
C LYS A 37 -10.73 8.83 8.25
N GLU A 38 -11.33 9.68 9.08
CA GLU A 38 -11.06 11.10 9.18
C GLU A 38 -10.88 11.50 10.65
N GLY A 39 -10.23 12.63 10.92
CA GLY A 39 -10.04 13.15 12.27
C GLY A 39 -8.60 13.55 12.59
N ILE A 40 -8.35 13.78 13.87
CA ILE A 40 -7.05 14.18 14.42
C ILE A 40 -6.51 13.04 15.27
N TYR A 41 -5.34 12.54 14.91
CA TYR A 41 -4.69 11.39 15.50
C TYR A 41 -3.33 11.78 16.05
N HIS A 42 -2.94 11.23 17.19
CA HIS A 42 -1.62 11.44 17.78
C HIS A 42 -0.84 10.13 17.72
N PHE A 43 0.34 10.16 17.13
CA PHE A 43 1.22 9.02 16.98
C PHE A 43 2.52 9.25 17.74
N ASP A 44 2.87 8.30 18.61
CA ASP A 44 4.10 8.28 19.38
C ASP A 44 5.10 7.24 18.90
N GLN A 45 4.70 6.36 17.96
CA GLN A 45 5.52 5.30 17.38
C GLN A 45 5.19 5.09 15.90
N SER A 46 6.17 4.61 15.13
CA SER A 46 5.99 4.13 13.75
C SER A 46 6.60 2.74 13.58
N THR A 47 5.92 1.87 12.84
CA THR A 47 6.35 0.50 12.54
C THR A 47 7.46 0.44 11.48
N GLY A 48 7.77 1.55 10.79
CA GLY A 48 8.81 1.62 9.75
C GLY A 48 9.27 3.05 9.46
N LYS A 49 10.37 3.20 8.71
CA LYS A 49 10.97 4.50 8.37
C LYS A 49 10.34 5.14 7.14
N LYS A 50 9.84 4.31 6.23
CA LYS A 50 9.19 4.74 5.00
C LYS A 50 7.77 4.19 4.99
N ILE A 51 6.81 5.07 4.77
CA ILE A 51 5.39 4.74 4.69
C ILE A 51 4.92 5.08 3.29
N ASN A 52 4.39 4.10 2.56
CA ASN A 52 3.64 4.35 1.35
C ASN A 52 2.17 4.55 1.71
N LEU A 53 1.63 5.68 1.29
CA LEU A 53 0.23 6.05 1.42
C LEU A 53 -0.39 5.91 0.04
N LYS A 54 -1.42 5.07 -0.09
CA LYS A 54 -2.13 4.86 -1.35
C LYS A 54 -3.64 5.04 -1.17
N LEU A 55 -4.24 5.88 -1.99
CA LEU A 55 -5.68 6.04 -2.08
C LEU A 55 -6.30 4.80 -2.75
N ALA A 56 -7.09 4.06 -1.98
CA ALA A 56 -7.82 2.87 -2.43
C ALA A 56 -9.12 3.24 -3.17
N THR A 57 -9.61 4.47 -2.99
CA THR A 57 -10.84 5.00 -3.60
C THR A 57 -10.52 6.27 -4.41
N PRO A 58 -10.00 6.15 -5.65
CA PRO A 58 -9.52 7.29 -6.44
C PRO A 58 -10.53 8.45 -6.59
N ASP A 59 -11.82 8.11 -6.72
CA ASP A 59 -12.91 9.08 -6.88
C ASP A 59 -13.28 9.83 -5.59
N ASN A 60 -12.69 9.46 -4.45
CA ASN A 60 -12.92 10.06 -3.14
C ASN A 60 -11.60 10.62 -2.60
N PRO A 61 -11.28 11.90 -2.87
CA PRO A 61 -9.99 12.47 -2.50
C PRO A 61 -9.83 12.57 -0.98
N MET A 62 -8.57 12.57 -0.54
CA MET A 62 -8.20 12.69 0.87
C MET A 62 -6.99 13.59 1.05
N THR A 63 -6.98 14.37 2.13
CA THR A 63 -5.86 15.20 2.56
C THR A 63 -5.32 14.68 3.89
N ILE A 64 -3.99 14.60 3.99
CA ILE A 64 -3.26 14.17 5.17
C ILE A 64 -2.29 15.30 5.53
N ILE A 65 -2.34 15.74 6.77
CA ILE A 65 -1.47 16.77 7.33
C ILE A 65 -0.71 16.14 8.48
N VAL A 66 0.61 16.29 8.50
CA VAL A 66 1.48 15.78 9.57
C VAL A 66 2.22 16.94 10.21
N ILE A 67 2.06 17.10 11.52
CA ILE A 67 2.67 18.14 12.34
C ILE A 67 3.59 17.47 13.36
N GLU A 68 4.80 17.99 13.51
CA GLU A 68 5.73 17.61 14.58
C GLU A 68 5.28 18.26 15.89
N ASP A 69 4.95 17.46 16.91
CA ASP A 69 4.35 17.98 18.15
C ASP A 69 5.29 18.86 18.98
N ASP A 70 6.60 18.57 18.91
CA ASP A 70 7.63 19.27 19.67
C ASP A 70 7.89 20.69 19.17
N THR A 71 7.82 20.90 17.85
CA THR A 71 8.11 22.17 17.18
C THR A 71 6.86 22.87 16.67
N GLY A 72 5.73 22.15 16.54
CA GLY A 72 4.54 22.61 15.83
C GLY A 72 4.74 22.75 14.32
N ARG A 73 5.86 22.24 13.77
CA ARG A 73 6.19 22.40 12.36
C ARG A 73 5.34 21.47 11.49
N LEU A 74 4.78 22.01 10.42
CA LEU A 74 4.17 21.23 9.35
C LEU A 74 5.26 20.41 8.64
N LYS A 75 5.23 19.09 8.82
CA LYS A 75 6.16 18.16 8.17
C LYS A 75 5.67 17.74 6.80
N TYR A 76 4.37 17.41 6.70
CA TYR A 76 3.77 16.98 5.44
C TYR A 76 2.40 17.60 5.24
N TYR A 77 2.13 18.01 3.99
CA TYR A 77 0.80 18.29 3.47
C TYR A 77 0.64 17.46 2.19
N ILE A 78 -0.28 16.50 2.23
CA ILE A 78 -0.44 15.51 1.16
C ILE A 78 -1.89 15.53 0.74
N ARG A 79 -2.13 15.70 -0.55
CA ARG A 79 -3.43 15.48 -1.17
C ARG A 79 -3.33 14.27 -2.08
N LEU A 80 -4.21 13.31 -1.85
CA LEU A 80 -4.39 12.16 -2.72
C LEU A 80 -5.71 12.29 -3.46
N ASP A 81 -5.65 12.10 -4.78
CA ASP A 81 -6.79 12.16 -5.70
C ASP A 81 -6.49 11.32 -6.95
N GLU A 82 -7.36 11.38 -7.96
CA GLU A 82 -7.22 10.64 -9.22
C GLU A 82 -5.88 10.88 -9.94
N LEU A 83 -5.28 12.08 -9.78
CA LEU A 83 -4.02 12.43 -10.41
C LEU A 83 -2.80 12.02 -9.57
N SER A 84 -2.98 11.93 -8.24
CA SER A 84 -1.93 11.61 -7.28
C SER A 84 -2.42 10.56 -6.29
N THR A 85 -2.53 9.32 -6.74
CA THR A 85 -3.13 8.24 -5.93
C THR A 85 -2.19 7.67 -4.88
N SER A 86 -0.88 7.96 -4.91
CA SER A 86 0.05 7.45 -3.91
C SER A 86 1.26 8.33 -3.66
N VAL A 87 1.78 8.31 -2.43
CA VAL A 87 3.01 9.01 -2.05
C VAL A 87 3.81 8.19 -1.03
N ASN A 88 5.14 8.34 -1.06
CA ASN A 88 6.01 7.84 0.00
C ASN A 88 6.36 8.98 0.95
N ILE A 89 6.18 8.76 2.25
CA ILE A 89 6.66 9.66 3.29
C ILE A 89 7.74 8.98 4.13
N PHE A 90 8.59 9.80 4.74
CA PHE A 90 9.66 9.33 5.61
C PHE A 90 9.44 9.88 7.01
N VAL A 91 9.54 8.99 7.98
CA VAL A 91 9.39 9.31 9.39
C VAL A 91 10.74 9.13 10.07
N ASP A 92 11.08 10.08 10.95
CA ASP A 92 12.35 10.06 11.64
C ASP A 92 12.37 8.89 12.64
N ASN A 93 13.57 8.35 12.92
CA ASN A 93 13.76 7.31 13.91
C ASN A 93 14.86 7.75 14.91
N PRO A 94 14.55 7.91 16.22
CA PRO A 94 13.25 7.67 16.85
C PRO A 94 12.17 8.65 16.41
N LEU A 95 10.91 8.20 16.43
CA LEU A 95 9.79 9.08 16.12
C LEU A 95 9.62 10.08 17.27
N ASN A 96 9.76 11.38 16.97
CA ASN A 96 9.13 12.39 17.83
C ASN A 96 7.61 12.24 17.72
N LYS A 97 6.84 12.69 18.72
CA LYS A 97 5.37 12.63 18.62
C LYS A 97 4.89 13.47 17.43
N HIS A 98 3.93 12.95 16.69
CA HIS A 98 3.31 13.66 15.56
C HIS A 98 1.79 13.69 15.70
N THR A 99 1.21 14.83 15.36
CA THR A 99 -0.22 14.99 15.14
C THR A 99 -0.51 14.83 13.66
N VAL A 100 -1.40 13.91 13.32
CA VAL A 100 -1.83 13.63 11.96
C VAL A 100 -3.30 13.98 11.82
N ILE A 101 -3.62 14.86 10.87
CA ILE A 101 -4.98 15.25 10.53
C ILE A 101 -5.33 14.62 9.20
N ILE A 102 -6.42 13.85 9.17
CA ILE A 102 -6.94 13.19 7.98
C ILE A 102 -8.31 13.77 7.65
N LEU A 103 -8.47 14.26 6.42
CA LEU A 103 -9.67 14.93 5.94
C LEU A 103 -10.12 14.34 4.61
N GLY A 104 -11.38 13.92 4.50
CA GLY A 104 -11.97 13.40 3.27
C GLY A 104 -12.57 12.00 3.43
N THR A 105 -13.42 11.63 2.48
CA THR A 105 -14.21 10.38 2.53
C THR A 105 -13.50 9.17 1.92
N GLY A 106 -12.28 9.36 1.39
CA GLY A 106 -11.52 8.30 0.77
C GLY A 106 -11.08 7.19 1.74
N GLU A 107 -10.43 6.17 1.21
CA GLU A 107 -9.81 5.10 1.99
C GLU A 107 -8.32 5.03 1.65
N ILE A 108 -7.46 5.02 2.65
CA ILE A 108 -6.01 4.91 2.47
C ILE A 108 -5.54 3.52 2.90
N ALA A 109 -4.71 2.93 2.05
CA ALA A 109 -3.86 1.81 2.40
C ALA A 109 -2.47 2.31 2.82
N PHE A 110 -1.97 1.81 3.95
CA PHE A 110 -0.64 2.10 4.48
C PHE A 110 0.23 0.85 4.30
N THR A 111 1.41 1.00 3.70
CA THR A 111 2.45 -0.03 3.74
C THR A 111 3.75 0.55 4.29
N PHE A 112 4.41 -0.23 5.14
CA PHE A 112 5.62 0.17 5.85
C PHE A 112 6.82 -0.58 5.28
N GLU A 113 7.90 0.15 5.02
CA GLU A 113 9.21 -0.38 4.68
C GLU A 113 10.22 0.03 5.77
N ASN A 114 11.12 -0.90 6.11
CA ASN A 114 12.16 -0.74 7.12
C ASN A 114 13.48 -0.25 6.51
#